data_AF-A0A7C1RA88-F1
#
_entry.id   AF-A0A7C1RA88-F1
#
_cell.length_a   1.000
_cell.length_b   1.000
_cell.length_c   1.000
_cell.angle_alpha   90.00
_cell.angle_beta   90.00
_cell.angle_gamma   90.00
#
_symmetry.space_group_name_H-M   'P 1'
#
loop_
_entity.id
_entity.type
_entity.pdbx_description
1 polymer ?
#
loop_
_entity_poly.entity_id
_entity_poly.type
_entity_poly.pdbx_seq_one_letter_code
_entity_poly.pdbx_strand_id
1 'polypeptide(L)' 'MYLEKWISDVKRELGEIPIFLIGMKSDKDYDAPKVNEKILEIKKNFMIYGLFETSAKTGKGVAHMFNNIFLKIIDLNNEL' A
#
# COMPACT_ATOMS: atom_id res chain seq x y z
N MET A 1 -7.07 10.05 11.13
CA MET A 1 -6.05 9.46 10.24
C MET A 1 -6.58 9.56 8.82
N TYR A 2 -5.87 10.22 7.91
CA TYR A 2 -6.41 10.55 6.58
C TYR A 2 -6.51 9.36 5.62
N LEU A 3 -5.89 8.23 5.94
CA LEU A 3 -5.78 7.08 5.06
C LEU A 3 -7.14 6.48 4.65
N GLU A 4 -8.02 6.24 5.63
CA GLU A 4 -9.36 5.69 5.37
C GLU A 4 -10.18 6.60 4.46
N LYS A 5 -10.06 7.93 4.64
CA LYS A 5 -10.72 8.91 3.75
C LYS A 5 -10.18 8.81 2.32
N TRP A 6 -8.86 8.72 2.14
CA TRP A 6 -8.25 8.55 0.81
C TRP A 6 -8.73 7.26 0.13
N ILE A 7 -8.78 6.16 0.85
CA ILE A 7 -9.25 4.88 0.31
C ILE A 7 -10.72 4.99 -0.10
N SER A 8 -11.58 5.55 0.77
CA SER A 8 -13.00 5.75 0.47
C SER A 8 -13.24 6.68 -0.71
N ASP A 9 -12.46 7.77 -0.82
CA ASP A 9 -12.54 8.70 -1.95
C ASP A 9 -12.17 7.98 -3.25
N VAL A 10 -11.05 7.24 -3.28
CA VAL A 10 -10.62 6.48 -4.46
C VAL A 10 -11.67 5.44 -4.89
N LYS A 11 -12.19 4.66 -3.94
CA LYS A 11 -13.21 3.65 -4.23
C LYS A 11 -14.53 4.25 -4.72
N ARG A 12 -14.91 5.42 -4.20
CA ARG A 12 -16.12 6.13 -4.67
C ARG A 12 -15.99 6.55 -6.13
N GLU A 13 -14.83 7.07 -6.54
CA GLU A 13 -14.65 7.60 -7.89
C GLU A 13 -14.33 6.51 -8.93
N LEU A 14 -13.59 5.46 -8.54
CA LEU A 14 -13.04 4.46 -9.46
C LEU A 14 -13.62 3.06 -9.28
N GLY A 15 -14.47 2.83 -8.27
CA GLY A 15 -14.97 1.52 -7.91
C GLY A 15 -13.93 0.66 -7.19
N GLU A 16 -14.13 -0.66 -7.24
CA GLU A 16 -13.22 -1.63 -6.61
C GLU A 16 -11.96 -1.82 -7.47
N ILE A 17 -10.91 -1.08 -7.15
CA ILE A 17 -9.59 -1.19 -7.78
C ILE A 17 -8.54 -1.73 -6.80
N PRO A 18 -7.45 -2.35 -7.29
CA PRO A 18 -6.35 -2.75 -6.43
C PRO A 18 -5.67 -1.56 -5.75
N ILE A 19 -5.64 -1.56 -4.42
CA ILE A 19 -4.98 -0.54 -3.60
C ILE A 19 -3.76 -1.14 -2.90
N PHE A 20 -2.64 -0.42 -2.96
CA PHE A 20 -1.39 -0.75 -2.28
C PHE A 20 -0.98 0.40 -1.35
N LEU A 21 -0.54 0.08 -0.14
CA LEU A 21 -0.06 1.06 0.84
C LEU A 21 1.45 1.14 0.83
N ILE A 22 1.97 2.37 0.85
CA ILE A 22 3.39 2.64 0.79
C ILE A 22 3.78 3.55 1.96
N GLY A 23 4.45 2.97 2.95
CA GLY A 23 5.12 3.71 4.01
C GLY A 23 6.44 4.27 3.48
N MET A 24 6.53 5.58 3.28
CA MET A 24 7.74 6.24 2.79
C MET A 24 8.66 6.70 3.94
N LYS A 25 9.92 6.98 3.60
CA LYS A 25 10.97 7.49 4.51
C LYS A 25 11.40 6.49 5.59
N SER A 26 11.43 5.20 5.24
CA SER A 26 11.89 4.13 6.15
C SER A 26 13.37 4.20 6.54
N ASP A 27 14.13 5.15 5.99
CA ASP A 27 15.49 5.49 6.40
C ASP A 27 15.58 6.30 7.69
N LYS A 28 14.44 6.77 8.22
CA LYS A 28 14.37 7.51 9.47
C LYS A 28 13.54 6.70 10.48
N ASP A 29 14.08 6.55 11.69
CA ASP A 29 13.24 6.18 12.85
C ASP A 29 12.39 7.41 13.20
N TYR A 30 11.22 7.49 12.58
CA TYR A 30 10.16 8.37 13.02
C TYR A 30 9.34 7.66 14.10
N ASP A 31 8.77 8.43 15.03
CA ASP A 31 7.55 8.06 15.80
C ASP A 31 6.29 8.00 14.90
N ALA A 32 6.48 7.75 13.61
CA ALA A 32 5.37 7.40 12.74
C ALA A 32 4.94 5.98 13.11
N PRO A 33 3.64 5.69 13.17
CA PRO A 33 3.19 4.32 13.41
C PRO A 33 3.80 3.42 12.34
N LYS A 34 4.77 2.59 12.74
CA LYS A 34 5.22 1.41 12.00
C LYS A 34 3.98 0.56 11.71
N VAL A 35 4.08 -0.38 10.78
CA VAL A 35 2.99 -1.35 10.53
C VAL A 35 2.46 -1.87 11.87
N ASN A 36 1.26 -1.43 12.24
CA ASN A 36 0.65 -1.69 13.53
C ASN A 36 -0.73 -2.32 13.31
N GLU A 37 -1.36 -2.73 14.41
CA GLU A 37 -2.66 -3.40 14.37
C GLU A 37 -3.72 -2.62 13.57
N LYS A 38 -3.69 -1.28 13.64
CA LYS A 38 -4.61 -0.44 12.88
C LYS A 38 -4.40 -0.50 11.37
N ILE A 39 -3.15 -0.53 10.91
CA ILE A 39 -2.84 -0.68 9.48
C ILE A 39 -3.22 -2.09 9.00
N LEU A 40 -3.05 -3.11 9.84
CA LEU A 40 -3.49 -4.47 9.53
C LEU A 40 -5.02 -4.56 9.44
N GLU A 41 -5.73 -3.88 10.34
CA GLU A 41 -7.19 -3.77 10.30
C GLU A 41 -7.67 -3.06 9.03
N ILE A 42 -7.04 -1.93 8.67
CA ILE A 42 -7.33 -1.22 7.42
C ILE A 42 -7.05 -2.10 6.20
N LYS A 43 -5.94 -2.83 6.22
CA LYS A 43 -5.60 -3.76 5.13
C LYS A 43 -6.72 -4.78 4.92
N LYS A 44 -7.27 -5.32 6.00
CA LYS A 44 -8.38 -6.28 5.97
C LYS A 44 -9.68 -5.63 5.50
N ASN A 45 -10.07 -4.49 6.10
CA ASN A 45 -11.36 -3.85 5.86
C ASN A 45 -11.49 -3.29 4.44
N PHE A 46 -10.37 -2.88 3.82
CA PHE A 46 -10.39 -2.25 2.51
C PHE A 46 -9.85 -3.12 1.37
N MET A 47 -9.54 -4.40 1.65
CA MET A 47 -8.96 -5.35 0.68
C MET A 47 -7.68 -4.81 0.02
N ILE A 48 -6.74 -4.35 0.86
CA ILE A 48 -5.48 -3.80 0.38
C ILE A 48 -4.54 -4.94 -0.02
N TYR A 49 -4.04 -4.85 -1.26
CA TYR A 49 -3.30 -5.92 -1.93
C TYR A 49 -1.83 -6.01 -1.51
N GLY A 50 -1.27 -4.93 -0.97
CA GLY A 50 0.10 -4.91 -0.47
C GLY A 50 0.40 -3.75 0.45
N LEU A 51 1.41 -3.95 1.28
CA LEU A 51 1.95 -2.95 2.20
C LEU A 51 3.47 -2.98 2.08
N PHE A 52 4.06 -1.84 1.75
CA PHE A 52 5.49 -1.73 1.49
C PHE A 52 6.09 -0.60 2.30
N GLU A 53 7.30 -0.81 2.80
CA GLU A 53 8.11 0.24 3.40
C GLU A 53 9.25 0.61 2.45
N THR A 54 9.38 1.88 2.14
CA THR A 54 10.34 2.37 1.15
C THR A 54 11.08 3.60 1.63
N SER A 55 12.28 3.80 1.09
CA SER A 55 13.00 5.05 1.17
C SER A 55 13.42 5.48 -0.23
N ALA A 56 12.81 6.56 -0.71
CA ALA A 56 13.23 7.18 -1.96
C ALA A 56 14.66 7.75 -1.87
N LYS A 57 15.12 8.11 -0.67
CA LYS A 57 16.46 8.64 -0.43
C LYS A 57 17.55 7.58 -0.62
N THR A 58 17.32 6.37 -0.10
CA THR A 58 18.31 5.28 -0.16
C THR A 58 18.03 4.27 -1.27
N GLY A 59 16.87 4.36 -1.93
CA GLY A 59 16.38 3.37 -2.88
C GLY A 59 15.83 2.09 -2.22
N LYS A 60 15.90 1.96 -0.89
CA LYS A 60 15.44 0.78 -0.16
C LYS A 60 13.97 0.51 -0.45
N GLY A 61 13.66 -0.72 -0.85
CA GLY A 61 12.30 -1.22 -1.04
C GLY A 61 11.58 -0.75 -2.32
N VAL A 62 12.11 0.23 -3.07
CA VAL A 62 11.40 0.82 -4.22
C VAL A 62 11.26 -0.17 -5.37
N ALA A 63 12.34 -0.80 -5.82
CA ALA A 63 12.30 -1.78 -6.90
C ALA A 63 11.45 -3.00 -6.52
N HIS A 64 11.60 -3.48 -5.27
CA HIS A 64 10.80 -4.58 -4.75
C HIS A 64 9.30 -4.24 -4.75
N MET A 65 8.92 -3.04 -4.30
CA MET A 65 7.54 -2.56 -4.33
C MET A 65 6.96 -2.59 -5.75
N PHE A 66 7.63 -1.97 -6.72
CA PHE A 66 7.11 -1.95 -8.10
C PHE A 66 7.02 -3.35 -8.73
N ASN A 67 8.00 -4.22 -8.48
CA ASN A 67 7.94 -5.60 -8.98
C ASN A 67 6.75 -6.38 -8.40
N ASN A 68 6.46 -6.24 -7.10
CA ASN A 68 5.30 -6.90 -6.49
C ASN A 68 3.97 -6.33 -6.99
N ILE A 69 3.87 -5.01 -7.18
CA ILE A 69 2.69 -4.38 -7.76
C ILE A 69 2.46 -4.92 -9.18
N PHE A 70 3.51 -4.96 -10.00
CA PHE A 70 3.44 -5.49 -11.36
C PHE A 70 2.96 -6.93 -11.38
N LEU A 71 3.60 -7.82 -10.61
CA LEU A 71 3.20 -9.23 -10.52
C LEU A 71 1.74 -9.36 -10.07
N LYS A 72 1.32 -8.60 -9.07
CA LYS A 72 -0.05 -8.70 -8.57
C LYS A 72 -1.10 -8.23 -9.60
N ILE A 73 -0.78 -7.20 -10.38
CA ILE A 73 -1.66 -6.75 -11.47
C ILE A 73 -1.75 -7.83 -12.57
N ILE A 74 -0.65 -8.50 -12.91
CA ILE A 74 -0.65 -9.61 -13.87
C ILE A 74 -1.53 -10.76 -13.36
N ASP A 75 -1.36 -11.18 -12.09
CA ASP A 75 -2.17 -12.25 -11.50
C ASP A 75 -3.67 -11.92 -11.56
N LEU A 76 -4.06 -10.70 -11.18
CA LEU A 76 -5.45 -10.25 -11.21
C LEU A 76 -6.06 -10.22 -12.62
N ASN A 77 -5.24 -9.95 -13.64
CA ASN A 77 -5.69 -9.96 -15.02
C ASN A 77 -5.77 -11.37 -15.62
N ASN A 78 -5.02 -12.34 -15.08
CA ASN A 78 -5.05 -13.74 -15.52
C ASN A 78 -6.15 -14.56 -14.82
N GLU A 79 -6.72 -14.04 -13.73
CA GLU A 79 -7.87 -14.62 -13.00
C GLU A 79 -9.24 -14.17 -13.58
N LEU A 80 -9.24 -13.34 -14.64
CA LEU A 80 -10.41 -12.91 -15.42
C LEU A 80 -10.57 -13.74 -16.70
#